data_AF-A0A316E3Z7-F1
#
_entry.id   AF-A0A316E3Z7-F1
#
_cell.length_a   1.000
_cell.length_b   1.000
_cell.length_c   1.000
_cell.angle_alpha   90.00
_cell.angle_beta   90.00
_cell.angle_gamma   90.00
#
_symmetry.space_group_name_H-M   'P 1'
#
loop_
_entity.id
_entity.type
_entity.pdbx_description
1 polymer ?
#
loop_
_entity_poly.entity_id
_entity_poly.type
_entity_poly.pdbx_seq_one_letter_code
_entity_poly.pdbx_strand_id
1 'polypeptide(L)'
;MKKFEVYKNIRKRAMIFGLPISLFALMMVFIVASLLVIIFSFGLGIILGAFILNCCLYIVLIRLAKNPQPIQLTHPFPKIITNKKATLFDYEKD
;
A
#
# COMPACT_ATOMS: atom_id res chain seq x y z
N MET A 1 9.38 -37.18 1.37
CA MET A 1 8.39 -36.14 0.98
C MET A 1 9.03 -34.78 1.17
N LYS A 2 9.00 -33.89 0.16
CA LYS A 2 9.59 -32.55 0.26
C LYS A 2 8.76 -31.70 1.23
N LYS A 3 9.40 -31.11 2.25
CA LYS A 3 8.75 -30.17 3.16
C LYS A 3 8.75 -28.79 2.51
N PHE A 4 7.58 -28.20 2.34
CA PHE A 4 7.44 -26.81 1.89
C PHE A 4 7.23 -25.93 3.12
N GLU A 5 8.05 -24.90 3.29
CA GLU A 5 7.81 -23.89 4.30
C GLU A 5 6.52 -23.12 3.98
N VAL A 6 5.70 -22.86 5.01
CA VAL A 6 4.46 -22.10 4.84
C VAL A 6 4.81 -20.68 4.45
N TYR A 7 4.63 -20.36 3.17
CA TYR A 7 4.88 -19.04 2.60
C TYR A 7 3.93 -18.01 3.24
N LYS A 8 4.41 -17.31 4.28
CA LYS A 8 3.63 -16.34 5.06
C LYS A 8 3.55 -14.95 4.43
N ASN A 9 4.23 -14.71 3.30
CA ASN A 9 4.32 -13.37 2.70
C ASN A 9 3.04 -12.92 1.98
N ILE A 10 2.13 -13.83 1.63
CA ILE A 10 0.78 -13.51 1.12
C ILE A 10 -0.06 -12.65 2.07
N ARG A 11 0.24 -12.62 3.38
CA ARG A 11 -0.47 -11.80 4.37
C ARG A 11 0.20 -10.45 4.68
N LYS A 12 1.40 -10.17 4.16
CA LYS A 12 2.18 -9.00 4.59
C LYS A 12 1.72 -7.68 3.97
N ARG A 13 1.07 -7.70 2.81
CA ARG A 13 0.43 -6.51 2.21
C ARG A 13 -0.64 -6.97 1.24
N ALA A 14 -1.90 -6.64 1.54
CA ALA A 14 -2.98 -6.74 0.56
C ALA A 14 -2.76 -5.64 -0.49
N MET A 15 -2.44 -6.06 -1.71
CA MET A 15 -2.31 -5.18 -2.87
C MET A 15 -3.45 -5.48 -3.83
N ILE A 16 -4.16 -4.43 -4.26
CA ILE A 16 -5.25 -4.50 -5.22
C ILE A 16 -4.81 -3.66 -6.43
N PHE A 17 -4.76 -4.27 -7.62
CA PHE A 17 -4.27 -3.63 -8.85
C PHE A 17 -2.90 -2.92 -8.71
N GLY A 18 -1.99 -3.48 -7.91
CA GLY A 18 -0.66 -2.91 -7.70
C GLY A 18 -0.61 -1.74 -6.72
N LEU A 19 -1.73 -1.36 -6.09
CA LEU A 19 -1.79 -0.37 -5.01
C LEU A 19 -2.02 -1.08 -3.66
N PRO A 20 -1.43 -0.59 -2.56
CA PRO A 20 -1.86 -0.99 -1.22
C PRO A 20 -3.31 -0.55 -0.97
N ILE A 21 -4.02 -1.25 -0.09
CA ILE A 21 -5.45 -1.06 0.13
C ILE A 21 -5.87 0.38 0.46
N SER A 22 -5.03 1.15 1.15
CA SER A 22 -5.28 2.57 1.45
C SER A 22 -5.26 3.45 0.21
N LEU A 23 -4.25 3.28 -0.65
CA LEU A 23 -4.12 4.02 -1.91
C LEU A 23 -5.22 3.61 -2.89
N PHE A 24 -5.61 2.33 -2.90
CA PHE A 24 -6.77 1.86 -3.65
C PHE A 24 -8.07 2.52 -3.19
N ALA A 25 -8.30 2.62 -1.88
CA ALA A 25 -9.49 3.32 -1.35
C ALA A 25 -9.53 4.79 -1.78
N LEU A 26 -8.38 5.48 -1.77
CA LEU A 26 -8.29 6.87 -2.27
C LEU A 26 -8.68 6.98 -3.75
N MET A 27 -8.21 6.06 -4.59
CA MET A 27 -8.61 5.98 -6.00
C MET A 27 -10.13 5.79 -6.14
N MET A 28 -10.73 4.90 -5.35
CA MET A 28 -12.17 4.65 -5.40
C MET A 28 -12.99 5.88 -5.01
N VAL A 29 -12.54 6.66 -4.01
CA VAL A 29 -13.20 7.92 -3.63
C VAL A 29 -13.20 8.91 -4.81
N PHE A 30 -12.08 9.04 -5.52
CA PHE A 30 -11.99 9.90 -6.71
C PHE A 30 -12.90 9.43 -7.85
N ILE A 31 -12.98 8.12 -8.09
CA ILE A 31 -13.89 7.55 -9.09
C ILE A 31 -15.34 7.93 -8.76
N VAL A 32 -15.77 7.70 -7.51
CA VAL A 32 -17.13 8.03 -7.07
C VAL A 32 -17.41 9.53 -7.15
N ALA A 33 -16.47 10.37 -6.72
CA ALA A 33 -16.60 11.82 -6.82
C ALA A 33 -16.70 12.29 -8.29
N SER A 34 -15.87 11.73 -9.18
CA SER A 34 -15.91 12.07 -10.60
C SER A 34 -17.20 11.61 -11.27
N LEU A 35 -17.73 10.46 -10.87
CA LEU A 35 -19.02 9.96 -11.34
C LEU A 35 -20.15 10.91 -10.93
N LEU A 36 -20.14 11.38 -9.68
CA LEU A 36 -21.10 12.37 -9.20
C LEU A 36 -21.06 13.65 -10.05
N VAL A 37 -19.85 14.17 -10.32
CA VAL A 37 -19.67 15.35 -11.18
C VAL A 37 -20.20 15.12 -12.58
N ILE A 38 -19.88 13.98 -13.21
CA ILE A 38 -20.32 13.65 -14.58
C ILE A 38 -21.85 13.63 -14.68
N ILE A 39 -22.55 13.06 -13.68
CA ILE A 39 -24.01 12.95 -13.70
C ILE A 39 -24.68 14.33 -13.62
N PHE A 40 -24.12 15.26 -12.85
CA PHE A 40 -24.66 16.62 -12.70
C PHE A 40 -24.14 17.63 -13.73
N SER A 41 -23.15 17.26 -14.54
CA SER A 41 -22.47 18.18 -15.45
C SER A 41 -22.69 17.80 -16.92
N PHE A 42 -23.44 18.63 -17.65
CA PHE A 42 -23.80 18.42 -19.05
C PHE A 42 -22.76 18.97 -20.06
N GLY A 43 -21.46 18.79 -19.78
CA GLY A 43 -20.38 19.30 -20.64
C GLY A 43 -19.39 18.21 -21.06
N LEU A 44 -19.21 18.00 -22.37
CA LEU A 44 -18.23 17.04 -22.91
C LEU A 44 -16.82 17.27 -22.38
N GLY A 45 -16.41 18.54 -22.20
CA GLY A 45 -15.10 18.89 -21.65
C GLY A 45 -14.90 18.41 -20.20
N ILE A 46 -15.96 18.46 -19.38
CA ILE A 46 -15.91 18.03 -17.98
C ILE A 46 -15.84 16.49 -17.90
N ILE A 47 -16.58 15.80 -18.76
CA ILE A 47 -16.53 14.33 -18.87
C ILE A 47 -15.11 13.88 -19.24
N LEU A 48 -14.54 14.47 -20.30
CA LEU A 48 -13.19 14.12 -20.75
C LEU A 48 -12.12 14.47 -19.70
N GLY A 49 -12.24 15.64 -19.06
CA GLY A 49 -11.36 16.06 -17.99
C GLY A 49 -11.39 15.13 -16.78
N ALA A 50 -12.58 14.68 -16.37
CA ALA A 50 -12.77 13.74 -15.26
C ALA A 50 -12.11 12.38 -15.56
N PHE A 51 -12.21 11.87 -16.78
CA PHE A 51 -11.52 10.65 -17.20
C PHE A 51 -10.00 10.81 -17.14
N ILE A 52 -9.47 11.90 -17.70
CA ILE A 52 -8.02 12.19 -17.71
C ILE A 52 -7.50 12.31 -16.26
N LEU A 53 -8.25 12.99 -15.38
CA LEU A 53 -7.91 13.13 -13.97
C LEU A 53 -7.79 11.78 -13.26
N ASN A 54 -8.75 10.88 -13.46
CA ASN A 54 -8.70 9.54 -12.87
C ASN A 54 -7.50 8.73 -13.38
N CYS A 55 -7.23 8.77 -14.69
CA CYS A 55 -6.06 8.10 -15.27
C CYS A 55 -4.74 8.65 -14.73
N CYS A 56 -4.60 9.98 -14.69
CA CYS A 56 -3.40 10.66 -14.18
C CYS A 56 -3.17 10.29 -12.70
N LEU A 57 -4.23 10.39 -11.89
CA LEU A 57 -4.21 10.04 -10.48
C LEU A 57 -3.72 8.59 -10.28
N TYR A 58 -4.30 7.63 -11.00
CA TYR A 58 -3.89 6.22 -10.93
C TYR A 58 -2.40 6.01 -11.23
N ILE A 59 -1.88 6.67 -12.28
CA ILE A 59 -0.45 6.58 -12.64
C ILE A 59 0.43 7.14 -11.52
N VAL A 60 0.07 8.29 -10.95
CA VAL A 60 0.81 8.91 -9.84
C VAL A 60 0.82 7.98 -8.61
N LEU A 61 -0.33 7.40 -8.27
CA LEU A 61 -0.47 6.47 -7.15
C LEU A 61 0.35 5.19 -7.34
N ILE A 62 0.39 4.62 -8.55
CA ILE A 62 1.25 3.47 -8.85
C ILE A 62 2.72 3.83 -8.66
N ARG A 63 3.16 4.98 -9.18
CA ARG A 63 4.55 5.42 -9.05
C ARG A 63 4.94 5.59 -7.58
N LEU A 64 4.05 6.18 -6.78
CA LEU A 64 4.24 6.33 -5.34
C LEU A 64 4.27 4.98 -4.61
N ALA A 65 3.40 4.04 -5.00
CA ALA A 65 3.37 2.69 -4.42
C ALA A 65 4.64 1.87 -4.76
N LYS A 66 5.19 2.05 -5.97
CA LYS A 66 6.41 1.37 -6.43
C LYS A 66 7.69 1.92 -5.83
N ASN A 67 7.74 3.21 -5.53
CA ASN A 67 8.91 3.84 -4.91
C ASN A 67 8.59 4.27 -3.47
N PRO A 68 8.64 3.35 -2.48
CA PRO A 68 8.31 3.64 -1.08
C PRO A 68 9.32 4.55 -0.38
N GLN A 69 10.34 5.07 -1.07
CA GLN A 69 11.42 5.86 -0.50
C GLN A 69 11.00 7.17 0.22
N PRO A 70 9.94 7.92 -0.16
CA PRO A 70 9.65 9.16 0.56
C PRO A 70 8.93 8.94 1.89
N ILE A 71 8.48 7.71 2.20
CA ILE A 71 7.75 7.38 3.44
C ILE A 71 8.56 6.36 4.23
N GLN A 72 9.84 6.65 4.45
CA GLN A 72 10.50 6.16 5.66
C GLN A 72 9.92 6.97 6.81
N LEU A 73 8.73 6.56 7.29
CA LEU A 73 8.34 6.82 8.67
C LEU A 73 9.33 6.03 9.50
N THR A 74 10.49 6.62 9.78
CA THR A 74 11.53 6.06 10.62
C THR A 74 10.87 5.78 11.95
N HIS A 75 10.53 4.51 12.20
CA HIS A 75 10.13 4.09 13.52
C HIS A 75 11.28 4.50 14.45
N PRO A 76 11.07 5.38 15.45
CA PRO A 76 12.11 5.66 16.45
C PRO A 76 12.36 4.44 17.36
N PHE A 77 11.62 3.35 17.14
CA PHE A 77 11.69 2.16 17.96
C PHE A 77 12.75 1.18 17.44
N PRO A 78 13.73 0.81 18.28
CA PRO A 78 14.72 -0.20 17.94
C PRO A 78 14.03 -1.55 17.70
N LYS A 79 14.58 -2.32 16.76
CA LYS A 79 14.05 -3.62 16.30
C LYS A 79 13.84 -4.63 17.44
N ILE A 80 14.51 -4.44 18.58
CA ILE A 80 14.43 -5.31 19.75
C ILE A 80 14.48 -4.42 21.00
N ILE A 81 13.33 -4.22 21.65
CA ILE A 81 13.29 -3.89 23.08
C ILE A 81 12.96 -5.20 23.77
N THR A 82 13.97 -5.88 24.31
CA THR A 82 13.78 -7.10 25.10
C THR A 82 14.13 -6.81 26.55
N ASN A 83 13.27 -7.22 27.47
CA ASN A 83 13.55 -7.19 28.91
C ASN A 83 14.29 -8.46 29.37
N LYS A 84 14.73 -9.33 28.43
CA LYS A 84 15.53 -10.49 28.78
C LYS A 84 16.83 -10.01 29.45
N LYS A 85 17.07 -10.46 30.69
CA LYS A 85 18.39 -10.32 31.32
C LYS A 85 19.44 -10.84 30.35
N ALA A 86 20.50 -10.06 30.13
CA ALA A 86 21.68 -10.50 29.39
C ALA A 86 22.41 -11.57 30.19
N THR A 87 21.84 -12.77 30.26
CA THR A 87 22.50 -13.93 30.85
C THR A 87 23.37 -14.54 29.77
N LEU A 88 24.67 -14.61 30.05
CA LEU A 88 25.72 -15.19 29.21
C LEU A 88 25.63 -16.72 29.13
N PHE A 89 24.42 -17.26 28.88
CA PHE A 89 24.20 -18.69 28.72
C PHE A 89 23.73 -18.96 27.30
N ASP A 90 24.66 -19.51 26.52
CA ASP A 90 24.45 -20.02 25.18
C ASP A 90 23.83 -21.42 25.31
N TYR A 91 22.52 -21.52 25.07
CA TYR A 91 21.78 -22.79 25.12
C TYR A 91 21.69 -23.45 23.73
N GLU A 92 22.72 -23.32 22.91
CA GLU A 92 22.91 -24.17 21.73
C GLU A 92 24.03 -25.17 21.98
N LYS A 93 23.65 -26.30 22.60
CA LYS A 93 24.32 -27.58 22.38
C LYS A 93 23.26 -28.66 22.18
N ASP A 94 23.42 -29.35 21.06
CA ASP A 94 22.75 -30.54 20.51
C ASP A 94 21.45 -30.34 19.71
#